data_AF-A0A947FKS0-F1
#
_entry.id   AF-A0A947FKS0-F1
#
_cell.length_a   1.000
_cell.length_b   1.000
_cell.length_c   1.000
_cell.angle_alpha   90.00
_cell.angle_beta   90.00
_cell.angle_gamma   90.00
#
_symmetry.space_group_name_H-M   'P 1'
#
loop_
_entity.id
_entity.type
_entity.pdbx_description
1 polymer ?
#
loop_
_entity_poly.entity_id
_entity_poly.type
_entity_poly.pdbx_seq_one_letter_code
_entity_poly.pdbx_strand_id
1 'polypeptide(L)'
;LDLGVDLKRFDGEISLDGTDSTRVTVNETIPLLYLSARYDLSNSGFYVGAHINANIIDLGLSESSAQDSTIMLGYDSGNGLGIEGGLKYFSLDLDDVDQPDADLEYDSIYLNGYFNF
;
A
#
# COMPACT_ATOMS: atom_id res chain seq x y z
N LEU A 1 -17.04 6.45 1.51
CA LEU A 1 -16.81 5.16 0.82
C LEU A 1 -16.42 5.51 -0.60
N ASP A 2 -15.30 4.98 -1.05
CA ASP A 2 -14.66 5.26 -2.33
C ASP A 2 -14.15 3.93 -2.90
N LEU A 3 -14.38 3.68 -4.19
CA LEU A 3 -14.05 2.42 -4.87
C LEU A 3 -13.48 2.77 -6.24
N GLY A 4 -12.37 2.13 -6.61
CA GLY A 4 -11.64 2.47 -7.82
C GLY A 4 -10.73 1.35 -8.28
N VAL A 5 -9.92 1.65 -9.28
CA VAL A 5 -8.86 0.77 -9.78
C VAL A 5 -7.56 1.56 -9.80
N ASP A 6 -6.49 0.92 -9.35
CA ASP A 6 -5.15 1.46 -9.33
C ASP A 6 -4.24 0.61 -10.22
N LEU A 7 -3.34 1.25 -10.95
CA LEU A 7 -2.28 0.56 -11.69
C LEU A 7 -0.96 0.86 -11.00
N LYS A 8 -0.32 -0.16 -10.43
CA LYS A 8 0.93 0.00 -9.71
C LYS A 8 2.07 -0.61 -10.52
N ARG A 9 2.97 0.26 -10.98
CA ARG A 9 4.19 -0.15 -11.69
C ARG A 9 5.35 -0.23 -10.72
N PHE A 10 5.95 -1.40 -10.64
CA PHE A 10 7.19 -1.69 -9.91
C PHE A 10 8.34 -1.68 -10.91
N ASP A 11 9.21 -0.69 -10.79
CA ASP A 11 10.38 -0.50 -11.64
C ASP A 11 11.57 -0.24 -10.71
N GLY A 12 12.44 -1.22 -10.53
CA GLY A 12 13.53 -1.16 -9.56
C GLY A 12 14.59 -2.24 -9.73
N GLU A 13 15.78 -1.98 -9.18
CA GLU A 13 16.88 -2.93 -9.11
C GLU A 13 17.15 -3.28 -7.65
N ILE A 14 17.15 -4.57 -7.33
CA ILE A 14 17.56 -5.10 -6.03
C ILE A 14 18.96 -5.69 -6.21
N SER A 15 19.95 -5.09 -5.54
CA SER A 15 21.30 -5.62 -5.46
C SER A 15 21.49 -6.34 -4.14
N LEU A 16 21.76 -7.64 -4.20
CA LEU A 16 22.16 -8.44 -3.04
C LEU A 16 23.68 -8.47 -2.98
N ASP A 17 24.27 -7.78 -2.01
CA ASP A 17 25.71 -7.81 -1.77
C ASP A 17 26.09 -9.13 -1.08
N GLY A 18 26.59 -10.09 -1.87
CA GLY A 18 27.11 -11.40 -1.42
C GLY A 18 28.46 -11.75 -2.07
N THR A 19 28.90 -13.00 -1.95
CA THR A 19 30.13 -13.51 -2.62
C THR A 19 30.04 -13.40 -4.14
N ASP A 20 28.81 -13.52 -4.67
CA ASP A 20 28.43 -13.17 -6.03
C ASP A 20 27.39 -12.05 -5.96
N SER A 21 27.64 -10.94 -6.66
CA SER A 21 26.68 -9.83 -6.75
C SER A 21 25.54 -10.23 -7.66
N THR A 22 24.39 -10.58 -7.08
CA THR A 22 23.16 -10.85 -7.83
C THR A 22 22.35 -9.57 -7.92
N ARG A 23 22.06 -9.14 -9.16
CA ARG A 23 21.14 -8.05 -9.45
C ARG A 23 19.81 -8.66 -9.93
N VAL A 24 18.74 -8.35 -9.23
CA VAL A 24 17.38 -8.69 -9.64
C VAL A 24 16.73 -7.40 -10.15
N THR A 25 16.35 -7.38 -11.42
CA THR A 25 15.61 -6.27 -12.01
C THR A 25 14.13 -6.59 -11.95
N VAL A 26 13.35 -5.71 -11.33
CA VAL A 26 11.88 -5.82 -11.23
C VAL A 26 11.28 -4.81 -12.19
N ASN A 27 10.47 -5.28 -13.14
CA ASN A 27 9.73 -4.42 -14.08
C ASN A 27 8.36 -5.01 -14.35
N GLU A 28 7.39 -4.72 -13.48
CA GLU A 28 6.05 -5.26 -13.58
C GLU A 28 4.98 -4.21 -13.30
N THR A 29 3.82 -4.35 -13.95
CA THR A 29 2.66 -3.49 -13.73
C THR A 29 1.49 -4.33 -13.27
N ILE A 30 1.08 -4.12 -12.02
CA ILE A 30 0.03 -4.91 -11.36
C ILE A 30 -1.25 -4.07 -11.25
N PRO A 31 -2.38 -4.51 -11.83
CA PRO A 31 -3.68 -3.87 -11.63
C PRO A 31 -4.29 -4.25 -10.27
N LEU A 32 -4.71 -3.24 -9.52
CA LEU A 32 -5.26 -3.36 -8.17
C LEU A 32 -6.68 -2.80 -8.12
N LEU A 33 -7.55 -3.45 -7.37
CA LEU A 33 -8.82 -2.88 -6.95
C LEU A 33 -8.60 -2.06 -5.68
N TYR A 34 -8.99 -0.80 -5.74
CA TYR A 34 -8.91 0.16 -4.64
C TYR A 34 -10.25 0.24 -3.91
N LEU A 35 -10.25 0.14 -2.59
CA LEU A 35 -11.41 0.38 -1.72
C LEU A 35 -10.97 1.26 -0.55
N SER A 36 -11.74 2.30 -0.25
CA SER A 36 -11.51 3.15 0.92
C SER A 36 -12.81 3.50 1.63
N ALA A 37 -12.80 3.35 2.95
CA ALA A 37 -13.91 3.71 3.81
C ALA A 37 -13.39 4.58 4.95
N ARG A 38 -14.06 5.70 5.17
CA ARG A 38 -13.84 6.59 6.32
C ARG A 38 -15.16 6.84 7.01
N TYR A 39 -15.11 6.85 8.33
CA TYR A 39 -16.22 7.16 9.20
C TYR A 39 -15.79 8.19 10.25
N ASP A 40 -16.40 9.37 10.19
CA ASP A 40 -16.16 10.43 11.16
C ASP A 40 -16.99 10.17 12.44
N LEU A 41 -16.29 10.09 13.57
CA LEU A 41 -16.84 9.76 14.88
C LEU A 41 -17.45 11.00 15.54
N SER A 42 -18.73 11.27 15.27
CA SER A 42 -19.46 12.40 15.86
C SER A 42 -18.78 13.77 15.64
N ASN A 43 -19.35 14.85 16.17
CA ASN A 43 -18.81 16.22 16.06
C ASN A 43 -17.53 16.44 16.90
N SER A 44 -16.79 15.37 17.20
CA SER A 44 -15.64 15.36 18.09
C SER A 44 -14.31 15.61 17.38
N GLY A 45 -14.31 15.61 16.04
CA GLY A 45 -13.11 15.74 15.21
C GLY A 45 -12.36 14.42 14.98
N PHE A 46 -12.74 13.34 15.66
CA PHE A 46 -12.14 12.03 15.44
C PHE A 46 -12.72 11.32 14.21
N TYR A 47 -11.90 10.52 13.54
CA TYR A 47 -12.35 9.62 12.49
C TYR A 47 -11.58 8.31 12.51
N VAL A 48 -12.21 7.28 11.95
CA VAL A 48 -11.57 6.01 11.64
C VAL A 48 -11.69 5.75 10.15
N GLY A 49 -10.63 5.20 9.57
CA GLY A 49 -10.58 4.87 8.16
C GLY A 49 -9.91 3.53 7.94
N ALA A 50 -10.24 2.93 6.80
CA ALA A 50 -9.53 1.79 6.27
C ALA A 50 -9.43 1.95 4.76
N HIS A 51 -8.29 1.58 4.22
CA HIS A 51 -8.00 1.61 2.81
C HIS A 51 -7.34 0.29 2.41
N ILE A 52 -7.82 -0.32 1.34
CA ILE A 52 -7.40 -1.63 0.85
C ILE A 52 -7.20 -1.52 -0.66
N ASN A 53 -6.00 -1.83 -1.13
CA ASN A 53 -5.72 -2.19 -2.51
C ASN A 53 -5.40 -3.67 -2.55
N ALA A 54 -6.07 -4.42 -3.41
CA ALA A 54 -5.79 -5.84 -3.61
C ALA A 54 -5.76 -6.17 -5.09
N ASN A 55 -4.91 -7.13 -5.46
CA ASN A 55 -4.82 -7.62 -6.82
C ASN A 55 -6.18 -8.10 -7.35
N ILE A 56 -6.45 -7.82 -8.62
CA ILE A 56 -7.59 -8.39 -9.33
C ILE A 56 -7.18 -9.77 -9.89
N ILE A 57 -7.14 -10.77 -9.00
CA ILE A 57 -6.55 -12.09 -9.26
C ILE A 57 -7.27 -12.87 -10.40
N ASP A 58 -8.47 -12.45 -10.80
CA ASP A 58 -9.31 -13.17 -11.77
C ASP A 58 -9.26 -12.65 -13.24
N LEU A 59 -8.41 -11.67 -13.57
CA LEU A 59 -8.35 -11.14 -14.95
C LEU A 59 -7.25 -11.73 -15.84
N GLY A 60 -6.36 -12.58 -15.32
CA GLY A 60 -5.29 -13.20 -16.11
C GLY A 60 -4.32 -12.20 -16.75
N LEU A 61 -4.17 -11.02 -16.14
CA LEU A 61 -3.34 -9.92 -16.65
C LEU A 61 -1.93 -9.91 -16.08
N SER A 62 -1.70 -10.56 -14.93
CA SER A 62 -0.40 -10.65 -14.25
C SER A 62 -0.39 -11.90 -13.35
N GLU A 63 0.73 -12.62 -13.29
CA GLU A 63 0.94 -13.75 -12.37
C GLU A 63 1.37 -13.24 -10.98
N SER A 64 1.94 -12.03 -10.92
CA SER A 64 2.33 -11.37 -9.68
C SER A 64 1.18 -10.69 -8.95
N SER A 65 1.29 -10.68 -7.62
CA SER A 65 0.29 -10.16 -6.69
C SER A 65 0.84 -9.00 -5.88
N ALA A 66 -0.01 -8.00 -5.60
CA ALA A 66 0.30 -6.98 -4.62
C ALA A 66 -0.94 -6.65 -3.78
N GLN A 67 -0.71 -6.42 -2.50
CA GLN A 67 -1.72 -6.01 -1.53
C GLN A 67 -1.18 -4.85 -0.71
N ASP A 68 -1.99 -3.81 -0.52
CA ASP A 68 -1.71 -2.69 0.37
C ASP A 68 -2.95 -2.47 1.23
N SER A 69 -2.84 -2.60 2.55
CA SER A 69 -3.95 -2.40 3.48
C SER A 69 -3.53 -1.47 4.59
N THR A 70 -4.34 -0.46 4.85
CA THR A 70 -4.10 0.54 5.88
C THR A 70 -5.33 0.70 6.74
N ILE A 71 -5.15 0.67 8.06
CA ILE A 71 -6.17 1.06 9.04
C ILE A 71 -5.67 2.29 9.76
N MET A 72 -6.50 3.31 9.86
CA MET A 72 -6.13 4.62 10.35
C MET A 72 -7.15 5.17 11.34
N LEU A 73 -6.63 5.92 12.31
CA LEU A 73 -7.39 6.73 13.23
C LEU A 73 -6.78 8.13 13.24
N GLY A 74 -7.64 9.13 13.10
CA GLY A 74 -7.19 10.51 13.09
C GLY A 74 -8.07 11.43 13.92
N TYR A 75 -7.53 12.61 14.15
CA TYR A 75 -8.18 13.71 14.82
C TYR A 75 -7.95 14.99 14.01
N ASP A 76 -9.03 15.64 13.63
CA ASP A 76 -9.05 16.96 13.02
C ASP A 76 -9.49 17.99 14.07
N SER A 77 -8.68 19.03 14.25
CA SER A 77 -8.93 20.10 15.23
C SER A 77 -10.05 21.06 14.79
N GLY A 78 -10.51 20.99 13.54
CA GLY A 78 -11.45 21.94 12.94
C GLY A 78 -10.82 23.28 12.52
N ASN A 79 -9.54 23.51 12.85
CA ASN A 79 -8.76 24.70 12.49
C ASN A 79 -7.84 24.44 11.28
N GLY A 80 -8.10 23.38 10.52
CA GLY A 80 -7.24 22.91 9.43
C GLY A 80 -6.08 22.01 9.87
N LEU A 81 -5.72 21.98 11.16
CA LEU A 81 -4.72 21.07 11.70
C LEU A 81 -5.33 19.70 12.01
N GLY A 82 -4.67 18.65 11.54
CA GLY A 82 -5.05 17.27 11.85
C GLY A 82 -3.83 16.39 12.11
N ILE A 83 -4.07 15.32 12.86
CA ILE A 83 -3.13 14.23 13.06
C ILE A 83 -3.81 12.92 12.69
N GLU A 84 -3.06 11.98 12.14
CA GLU A 84 -3.51 10.64 11.82
C GLU A 84 -2.42 9.65 12.15
N GLY A 85 -2.78 8.52 12.74
CA GLY A 85 -1.89 7.40 12.89
C GLY A 85 -2.57 6.11 12.49
N GLY A 86 -1.79 5.11 12.13
CA GLY A 86 -2.35 3.88 11.64
C GLY A 86 -1.35 2.75 11.53
N LEU A 87 -1.89 1.61 11.13
CA LEU A 87 -1.16 0.41 10.77
C LEU A 87 -1.25 0.26 9.26
N LYS A 88 -0.10 0.06 8.63
CA LYS A 88 0.02 -0.23 7.21
C LYS A 88 0.60 -1.63 7.05
N TYR A 89 0.01 -2.38 6.14
CA TYR A 89 0.45 -3.69 5.70
C TYR A 89 0.62 -3.65 4.18
N PHE A 90 1.74 -4.16 3.70
CA PHE A 90 2.03 -4.28 2.28
C PHE A 90 2.64 -5.65 2.00
N SER A 91 2.15 -6.33 0.97
CA SER A 91 2.70 -7.58 0.45
C SER A 91 2.86 -7.47 -1.06
N LEU A 92 3.98 -7.99 -1.57
CA LEU A 92 4.28 -8.10 -2.98
C LEU A 92 4.89 -9.47 -3.23
N ASP A 93 4.24 -10.23 -4.11
CA ASP A 93 4.68 -11.53 -4.57
C ASP A 93 4.91 -11.42 -6.08
N LEU A 94 6.15 -11.65 -6.52
CA LEU A 94 6.52 -11.56 -7.94
C LEU A 94 6.79 -12.97 -8.48
N ASP A 95 5.99 -13.39 -9.46
CA ASP A 95 6.17 -14.66 -10.18
C ASP A 95 6.96 -14.41 -11.48
N ASP A 96 7.80 -15.37 -11.89
CA ASP A 96 8.59 -15.34 -13.14
C ASP A 96 9.66 -14.23 -13.25
N VAL A 97 10.31 -13.83 -12.15
CA VAL A 97 11.62 -13.18 -12.22
C VAL A 97 12.70 -14.26 -12.43
N ASP A 98 13.59 -14.06 -13.43
CA ASP A 98 14.63 -15.00 -13.92
C ASP A 98 15.56 -15.69 -12.86
N GLN A 99 15.35 -15.43 -11.56
CA GLN A 99 15.92 -16.08 -10.35
C GLN A 99 15.37 -15.39 -9.08
N PRO A 100 15.54 -16.01 -7.90
CA PRO A 100 14.50 -16.69 -7.11
C PRO A 100 13.24 -15.84 -6.82
N ASP A 101 12.13 -16.53 -6.52
CA ASP A 101 10.86 -15.94 -6.06
C ASP A 101 11.13 -14.81 -5.05
N ALA A 102 10.60 -13.62 -5.35
CA ALA A 102 10.85 -12.42 -4.57
C ALA A 102 9.59 -12.04 -3.78
N ASP A 103 9.56 -12.48 -2.51
CA ASP A 103 8.50 -12.15 -1.56
C ASP A 103 8.91 -10.94 -0.71
N LEU A 104 8.11 -9.87 -0.74
CA LEU A 104 8.31 -8.68 0.08
C LEU A 104 7.07 -8.40 0.93
N GLU A 105 7.22 -8.59 2.24
CA GLU A 105 6.22 -8.23 3.23
C GLU A 105 6.70 -7.08 4.13
N TYR A 106 5.82 -6.11 4.39
CA TYR A 106 6.11 -4.96 5.24
C TYR A 106 4.88 -4.59 6.08
N ASP A 107 5.03 -4.70 7.40
CA ASP A 107 4.12 -4.14 8.39
C ASP A 107 4.75 -2.92 9.07
N SER A 108 3.95 -1.89 9.31
CA SER A 108 4.45 -0.67 9.93
C SER A 108 3.39 0.13 10.62
N ILE A 109 3.82 0.83 11.66
CA ILE A 109 3.06 1.89 12.29
C ILE A 109 3.48 3.22 11.67
N TYR A 110 2.52 4.10 11.42
CA TYR A 110 2.83 5.46 11.00
C TYR A 110 2.08 6.49 11.84
N LEU A 111 2.65 7.69 11.88
CA LEU A 111 2.04 8.87 12.44
C LEU A 111 2.30 10.02 11.47
N ASN A 112 1.24 10.74 11.13
CA ASN A 112 1.23 11.84 10.18
C ASN A 112 0.55 13.07 10.81
N GLY A 113 1.09 14.25 10.54
CA GLY A 113 0.47 15.52 10.87
C GLY A 113 0.24 16.31 9.58
N TYR A 114 -0.95 16.85 9.39
CA TYR A 114 -1.33 17.59 8.18
C TYR A 114 -1.99 18.92 8.51
N PHE A 115 -1.96 19.83 7.52
CA PHE A 115 -2.64 21.12 7.57
C PHE A 115 -3.41 21.36 6.27
N ASN A 116 -4.73 21.55 6.38
CA ASN A 116 -5.63 21.91 5.30
C ASN A 116 -5.86 23.43 5.29
N PHE A 117 -5.62 24.09 4.14
CA PHE A 117 -5.74 25.53 3.92
C PHE A 117 -6.92 25.91 3.01
#